data_AF-A0AAD7RQ10-F1
#
_entry.id   AF-A0AAD7RQ10-F1
#
_cell.length_a   1.000
_cell.length_b   1.000
_cell.length_c   1.000
_cell.angle_alpha   90.00
_cell.angle_beta   90.00
_cell.angle_gamma   90.00
#
_symmetry.space_group_name_H-M   'P 1'
#
loop_
_entity.id
_entity.type
_entity.pdbx_description
1 polymer ?
#
loop_
_entity_poly.entity_id
_entity_poly.type
_entity_poly.pdbx_seq_one_letter_code
_entity_poly.pdbx_strand_id
1 'polypeptide(L)'
;MAASSSAGCPTPAGANNDIPTYEYVDINTRPFHVGAFERLWKETLKPTYYSFRDAPQETEDEEFAQEMGVSAETIDELKVICSPDTLRCYPENEPPDKNVVPMDPGLRTLRLRKRQQDYKETLLRDFTCRQHLYATELESLAMGKRPADPEDLVPEGEFILSINVVYPVIFERFKHVRPHQTLQVLGSQKLTDLRDAICCVSDLQVSGEFSRSPDMAPEFISKDHYKSATFYLEGTFYNDMRFPECRDLSQTIMEWAKSHDFPTFQTAKMEETTFRDLKIKIGYPYLYCHQGDCEHVVIITDIRMAHRDDCLDHKLFPLLTYKHRVMTRKCAVCHLYISRWITTNDSLAPMDPCMFCELCFRMLHYDAQGNKLGDFLAFPFVDAGAFN
;
A
#
# COMPACT_ATOMS: atom_id res chain seq x y z
N MET A 1 37.59 10.85 28.78
CA MET A 1 36.57 9.92 29.33
C MET A 1 36.07 9.08 28.18
N ALA A 2 35.88 7.78 28.42
CA ALA A 2 35.95 6.67 27.48
C ALA A 2 35.16 6.85 26.17
N ALA A 3 35.87 6.72 25.05
CA ALA A 3 35.33 6.36 23.75
C ALA A 3 35.25 4.84 23.69
N SER A 4 34.04 4.29 23.64
CA SER A 4 33.80 2.88 23.35
C SER A 4 33.76 2.69 21.84
N SER A 5 34.87 2.26 21.28
CA SER A 5 35.00 1.72 19.93
C SER A 5 34.22 0.40 19.83
N SER A 6 33.08 0.40 19.15
CA SER A 6 32.41 -0.84 18.74
C SER A 6 33.20 -1.44 17.57
N ALA A 7 33.98 -2.47 17.87
CA ALA A 7 34.70 -3.26 16.88
C ALA A 7 33.69 -3.88 15.89
N GLY A 8 33.86 -3.57 14.60
CA GLY A 8 33.14 -4.22 13.52
C GLY A 8 33.47 -5.71 13.50
N CYS A 9 32.43 -6.54 13.49
CA CYS A 9 32.57 -7.97 13.27
C CYS A 9 33.14 -8.20 11.86
N PRO A 10 34.18 -9.04 11.67
CA PRO A 10 34.75 -9.28 10.36
C PRO A 10 33.71 -10.01 9.50
N THR A 11 33.38 -9.43 8.35
CA THR A 11 32.52 -10.04 7.34
C THR A 11 33.17 -11.34 6.85
N PRO A 12 32.48 -12.50 6.90
CA PRO A 12 33.00 -13.71 6.29
C PRO A 12 33.08 -13.49 4.78
N ALA A 13 34.29 -13.65 4.23
CA ALA A 13 34.48 -13.74 2.79
C ALA A 13 33.67 -14.94 2.27
N GLY A 14 32.58 -14.66 1.55
CA GLY A 14 31.65 -15.67 1.02
C GLY A 14 30.20 -15.57 1.49
N ALA A 15 29.76 -14.47 2.12
CA ALA A 15 28.34 -14.28 2.42
C ALA A 15 27.53 -14.24 1.11
N ASN A 16 26.61 -15.19 0.95
CA ASN A 16 25.69 -15.23 -0.17
C ASN A 16 24.81 -13.97 -0.12
N ASN A 17 25.08 -13.00 -1.00
CA ASN A 17 24.40 -11.69 -1.04
C ASN A 17 22.90 -11.78 -1.38
N ASP A 18 22.43 -13.00 -1.66
CA ASP A 18 21.07 -13.30 -2.06
C ASP A 18 20.13 -13.61 -0.88
N ILE A 19 20.67 -13.81 0.33
CA ILE A 19 19.86 -14.02 1.54
C ILE A 19 19.59 -12.66 2.20
N PRO A 20 18.31 -12.27 2.41
CA PRO A 20 17.98 -11.04 3.12
C PRO A 20 18.61 -11.05 4.52
N THR A 21 19.49 -10.09 4.76
CA THR A 21 20.10 -9.85 6.07
C THR A 21 19.86 -8.41 6.48
N TYR A 22 19.65 -8.14 7.77
CA TYR A 22 19.43 -6.77 8.23
C TYR A 22 20.68 -5.92 8.05
N GLU A 23 20.51 -4.74 7.46
CA GLU A 23 21.51 -3.65 7.52
C GLU A 23 21.36 -2.96 8.87
N TYR A 24 20.12 -2.62 9.22
CA TYR A 24 19.71 -2.13 10.52
C TYR A 24 18.52 -2.97 11.02
N VAL A 25 18.68 -3.58 12.20
CA VAL A 25 17.67 -4.47 12.79
C VAL A 25 16.35 -3.71 12.97
N ASP A 26 15.24 -4.36 12.60
CA ASP A 26 13.87 -3.83 12.62
C ASP A 26 13.64 -2.58 11.75
N ILE A 27 14.60 -2.21 10.89
CA ILE A 27 14.50 -1.04 10.01
C ILE A 27 14.54 -1.50 8.54
N ASN A 28 15.67 -2.06 8.09
CA ASN A 28 15.80 -2.48 6.70
C ASN A 28 16.86 -3.55 6.48
N THR A 29 16.71 -4.27 5.37
CA THR A 29 17.70 -5.25 4.92
C THR A 29 18.83 -4.60 4.14
N ARG A 30 19.92 -5.36 3.96
CA ARG A 30 20.88 -5.15 2.88
C ARG A 30 20.22 -5.45 1.52
N PRO A 31 20.77 -4.96 0.40
CA PRO A 31 20.24 -5.26 -0.92
C PRO A 31 20.39 -6.74 -1.25
N PHE A 32 19.32 -7.37 -1.70
CA PHE A 32 19.33 -8.74 -2.24
C PHE A 32 18.49 -8.80 -3.52
N HIS A 33 18.71 -9.83 -4.34
CA HIS A 33 17.93 -10.05 -5.55
C HIS A 33 16.62 -10.78 -5.21
N VAL A 34 15.48 -10.20 -5.59
CA VAL A 34 14.16 -10.74 -5.25
C VAL A 34 13.97 -12.15 -5.81
N GLY A 35 14.33 -12.40 -7.08
CA GLY A 35 14.25 -13.75 -7.65
C GLY A 35 15.16 -14.79 -6.97
N ALA A 36 16.22 -14.36 -6.27
CA ALA A 36 17.05 -15.28 -5.52
C ALA A 36 16.37 -15.72 -4.21
N PHE A 37 15.56 -14.85 -3.59
CA PHE A 37 14.70 -15.21 -2.47
C PHE A 37 13.76 -16.36 -2.84
N GLU A 38 13.04 -16.25 -3.96
CA GLU A 38 12.13 -17.30 -4.44
C GLU A 38 12.86 -18.63 -4.65
N ARG A 39 13.98 -18.60 -5.38
CA ARG A 39 14.77 -19.80 -5.69
C ARG A 39 15.27 -20.48 -4.42
N LEU A 40 15.90 -19.74 -3.52
CA LEU A 40 16.46 -20.29 -2.28
C LEU A 40 15.39 -20.85 -1.35
N TRP A 41 14.22 -20.21 -1.27
CA TRP A 41 13.10 -20.73 -0.48
C TRP A 41 12.53 -22.02 -1.07
N LYS A 42 12.37 -22.11 -2.40
CA LYS A 42 11.95 -23.35 -3.08
C LYS A 42 12.96 -24.48 -2.95
N GLU A 43 14.26 -24.17 -2.91
CA GLU A 43 15.32 -25.16 -2.67
C GLU A 43 15.32 -25.69 -1.23
N THR A 44 14.89 -24.87 -0.27
CA THR A 44 14.98 -25.17 1.17
C THR A 44 13.69 -25.80 1.72
N LEU A 45 12.53 -25.32 1.30
CA LEU A 45 11.23 -25.79 1.79
C LEU A 45 10.70 -26.98 1.00
N LYS A 46 10.08 -27.93 1.71
CA LYS A 46 9.28 -28.98 1.06
C LYS A 46 8.08 -28.35 0.33
N PRO A 47 7.66 -28.89 -0.83
CA PRO A 47 6.49 -28.38 -1.55
C PRO A 47 5.20 -28.28 -0.74
N THR A 48 5.04 -29.12 0.28
CA THR A 48 3.90 -29.10 1.20
C THR A 48 3.76 -27.78 1.97
N TYR A 49 4.87 -27.06 2.25
CA TYR A 49 4.82 -25.80 2.98
C TYR A 49 4.21 -24.63 2.20
N TYR A 50 4.17 -24.72 0.88
CA TYR A 50 3.63 -23.67 0.02
C TYR A 50 2.52 -24.20 -0.91
N SER A 51 2.00 -25.38 -0.62
CA SER A 51 0.85 -25.92 -1.33
C SER A 51 -0.44 -25.21 -0.90
N PHE A 52 -1.37 -25.05 -1.84
CA PHE A 52 -2.70 -24.53 -1.56
C PHE A 52 -3.71 -25.60 -1.15
N ARG A 53 -3.24 -26.86 -1.03
CA ARG A 53 -4.03 -28.00 -0.58
C ARG A 53 -3.62 -28.36 0.85
N ASP A 54 -4.61 -28.65 1.67
CA ASP A 54 -4.35 -29.24 2.98
C ASP A 54 -3.83 -30.67 2.79
N ALA A 55 -2.84 -31.04 3.60
CA ALA A 55 -2.41 -32.43 3.65
C ALA A 55 -3.49 -33.28 4.35
N PRO A 56 -3.59 -34.58 4.05
CA PRO A 56 -4.45 -35.47 4.80
C PRO A 56 -4.06 -35.41 6.28
N GLN A 57 -5.04 -35.28 7.17
CA GLN A 57 -4.81 -35.13 8.61
C GLN A 57 -3.93 -36.26 9.16
N GLU A 58 -4.15 -37.50 8.71
CA GLU A 58 -3.33 -38.67 9.07
C GLU A 58 -1.84 -38.48 8.72
N THR A 59 -1.54 -37.88 7.57
CA THR A 59 -0.16 -37.59 7.15
C THR A 59 0.45 -36.47 8.00
N GLU A 60 -0.32 -35.42 8.31
CA GLU A 60 0.14 -34.34 9.20
C GLU A 60 0.43 -34.87 10.61
N ASP A 61 -0.42 -35.75 11.12
CA ASP A 61 -0.28 -36.37 12.44
C ASP A 61 0.96 -37.25 12.50
N GLU A 62 1.21 -38.09 11.48
CA GLU A 62 2.42 -38.92 11.39
C GLU A 62 3.70 -38.07 11.34
N GLU A 63 3.72 -37.03 10.51
CA GLU A 63 4.86 -36.11 10.40
C GLU A 63 5.11 -35.37 11.73
N PHE A 64 4.05 -34.87 12.37
CA PHE A 64 4.13 -34.22 13.67
C PHE A 64 4.63 -35.17 14.77
N ALA A 65 4.19 -36.43 14.77
CA ALA A 65 4.65 -37.45 15.71
C ALA A 65 6.16 -37.68 15.58
N GLN A 66 6.61 -37.79 14.33
CA GLN A 66 8.02 -38.00 14.02
C GLN A 66 8.87 -36.78 14.41
N GLU A 67 8.42 -35.56 14.11
CA GLU A 67 9.16 -34.33 14.42
C GLU A 67 9.24 -34.08 15.93
N MET A 68 8.14 -34.27 16.65
CA MET A 68 8.06 -34.03 18.09
C MET A 68 8.56 -35.24 18.92
N GLY A 69 8.80 -36.38 18.28
CA GLY A 69 9.25 -37.61 18.96
C GLY A 69 8.19 -38.21 19.89
N VAL A 70 6.91 -38.10 19.55
CA VAL A 70 5.77 -38.58 20.34
C VAL A 70 5.09 -39.77 19.67
N SER A 71 4.40 -40.62 20.45
CA SER A 71 3.66 -41.75 19.87
C SER A 71 2.35 -41.29 19.23
N ALA A 72 1.83 -42.09 18.29
CA ALA A 72 0.51 -41.86 17.70
C ALA A 72 -0.59 -41.79 18.78
N GLU A 73 -0.49 -42.62 19.82
CA GLU A 73 -1.40 -42.61 20.97
C GLU A 73 -1.38 -41.25 21.69
N THR A 74 -0.20 -40.67 21.90
CA THR A 74 -0.07 -39.34 22.51
C THR A 74 -0.66 -38.25 21.61
N ILE A 75 -0.53 -38.35 20.29
CA ILE A 75 -1.18 -37.41 19.36
C ILE A 75 -2.69 -37.49 19.46
N ASP A 76 -3.26 -38.70 19.48
CA ASP A 76 -4.71 -38.86 19.58
C ASP A 76 -5.24 -38.35 20.92
N GLU A 77 -4.51 -38.58 22.02
CA GLU A 77 -4.81 -37.95 23.32
C GLU A 77 -4.75 -36.41 23.23
N LEU A 78 -3.71 -35.85 22.60
CA LEU A 78 -3.57 -34.40 22.42
C LEU A 78 -4.70 -33.81 21.58
N LYS A 79 -5.13 -34.47 20.50
CA LYS A 79 -6.27 -34.03 19.69
C LYS A 79 -7.55 -33.96 20.52
N VAL A 80 -7.79 -34.94 21.39
CA VAL A 80 -8.95 -34.95 22.28
C VAL A 80 -8.83 -33.82 23.30
N ILE A 81 -7.69 -33.71 23.98
CA ILE A 81 -7.44 -32.74 25.06
C ILE A 81 -7.42 -31.29 24.54
N CYS A 82 -6.94 -31.07 23.31
CA CYS A 82 -6.81 -29.75 22.69
C CYS A 82 -7.91 -29.46 21.66
N SER A 83 -8.96 -30.29 21.61
CA SER A 83 -10.09 -30.06 20.70
C SER A 83 -10.83 -28.76 21.06
N PRO A 84 -11.51 -28.12 20.09
CA PRO A 84 -12.36 -26.97 20.37
C PRO A 84 -13.42 -27.24 21.45
N ASP A 85 -13.83 -28.49 21.64
CA ASP A 85 -14.82 -28.89 22.63
C ASP A 85 -14.25 -28.94 24.05
N THR A 86 -12.98 -29.32 24.21
CA THR A 86 -12.27 -29.33 25.51
C THR A 86 -11.68 -27.98 25.88
N LEU A 87 -11.54 -27.05 24.93
CA LEU A 87 -11.15 -25.65 25.15
C LEU A 87 -12.28 -24.77 25.73
N ARG A 88 -13.49 -25.31 25.97
CA ARG A 88 -14.61 -24.57 26.55
C ARG A 88 -14.40 -24.35 28.05
N CYS A 89 -14.21 -23.10 28.46
CA CYS A 89 -14.13 -22.74 29.88
C CYS A 89 -15.50 -22.61 30.57
N TYR A 90 -16.59 -22.89 29.86
CA TYR A 90 -17.97 -22.65 30.32
C TYR A 90 -18.90 -23.78 29.86
N PRO A 91 -19.98 -24.07 30.63
CA PRO A 91 -20.98 -25.06 30.24
C PRO A 91 -21.64 -24.71 28.90
N GLU A 92 -22.06 -25.72 28.12
CA GLU A 92 -22.74 -25.54 26.82
C GLU A 92 -23.95 -24.59 26.86
N ASN A 93 -24.62 -24.54 28.00
CA ASN A 93 -25.82 -23.76 28.20
C ASN A 93 -25.55 -22.31 28.63
N GLU A 94 -24.29 -21.94 28.90
CA GLU A 94 -23.88 -20.61 29.36
C GLU A 94 -22.62 -20.12 28.61
N PRO A 95 -22.71 -19.86 27.30
CA PRO A 95 -21.58 -19.32 26.56
C PRO A 95 -21.17 -17.96 27.15
N PRO A 96 -19.87 -17.72 27.38
CA PRO A 96 -19.42 -16.45 27.94
C PRO A 96 -19.62 -15.33 26.92
N ASP A 97 -19.88 -14.12 27.41
CA ASP A 97 -19.74 -12.95 26.55
C ASP A 97 -18.26 -12.77 26.21
N LYS A 98 -17.90 -13.13 24.97
CA LYS A 98 -16.55 -13.02 24.42
C LYS A 98 -16.02 -11.59 24.46
N ASN A 99 -16.86 -10.58 24.71
CA ASN A 99 -16.47 -9.17 24.79
C ASN A 99 -16.04 -8.72 26.20
N VAL A 100 -16.33 -9.50 27.24
CA VAL A 100 -15.99 -9.13 28.61
C VAL A 100 -14.57 -9.56 28.93
N VAL A 101 -13.68 -8.60 29.20
CA VAL A 101 -12.35 -8.91 29.75
C VAL A 101 -12.45 -8.94 31.28
N PRO A 102 -11.96 -10.01 31.96
CA PRO A 102 -11.96 -10.08 33.42
C PRO A 102 -11.25 -8.87 34.07
N MET A 103 -11.69 -8.47 35.27
CA MET A 103 -11.16 -7.30 35.97
C MET A 103 -9.65 -7.36 36.25
N ASP A 104 -9.10 -8.56 36.46
CA ASP A 104 -7.66 -8.77 36.68
C ASP A 104 -7.09 -9.84 35.71
N PRO A 105 -6.79 -9.46 34.46
CA PRO A 105 -6.29 -10.41 33.49
C PRO A 105 -4.81 -10.72 33.74
N GLY A 106 -4.49 -11.98 34.03
CA GLY A 106 -3.12 -12.48 34.12
C GLY A 106 -2.39 -12.50 32.77
N LEU A 107 -3.12 -12.66 31.66
CA LEU A 107 -2.56 -12.71 30.30
C LEU A 107 -2.31 -11.32 29.72
N ARG A 108 -1.13 -11.14 29.10
CA ARG A 108 -0.75 -9.87 28.45
C ARG A 108 -1.65 -9.50 27.28
N THR A 109 -2.16 -10.48 26.53
CA THR A 109 -3.12 -10.30 25.43
C THR A 109 -4.44 -9.72 25.94
N LEU A 110 -4.95 -10.21 27.08
CA LEU A 110 -6.16 -9.67 27.71
C LEU A 110 -5.94 -8.26 28.28
N ARG A 111 -4.75 -7.96 28.83
CA ARG A 111 -4.38 -6.59 29.24
C ARG A 111 -4.34 -5.62 28.07
N LEU A 112 -3.79 -6.04 26.93
CA LEU A 112 -3.78 -5.25 25.69
C LEU A 112 -5.20 -5.04 25.16
N ARG A 113 -6.03 -6.10 25.18
CA ARG A 113 -7.43 -6.03 24.79
C ARG A 113 -8.24 -5.10 25.69
N LYS A 114 -8.08 -5.17 27.02
CA LYS A 114 -8.71 -4.25 27.97
C LYS A 114 -8.28 -2.81 27.70
N ARG A 115 -6.99 -2.57 27.50
CA ARG A 115 -6.46 -1.24 27.11
C ARG A 115 -7.08 -0.73 25.80
N GLN A 116 -7.25 -1.60 24.80
CA GLN A 116 -7.92 -1.23 23.54
C GLN A 116 -9.41 -0.96 23.73
N GLN A 117 -10.10 -1.73 24.59
CA GLN A 117 -11.51 -1.50 24.93
C GLN A 117 -11.70 -0.19 25.68
N ASP A 118 -10.89 0.07 26.71
CA ASP A 118 -10.90 1.32 27.47
C ASP A 118 -10.58 2.51 26.55
N TYR A 119 -9.59 2.35 25.66
CA TYR A 119 -9.30 3.37 24.64
C TYR A 119 -10.49 3.58 23.70
N LYS A 120 -11.13 2.53 23.20
CA LYS A 120 -12.37 2.62 22.39
C LYS A 120 -13.51 3.30 23.16
N GLU A 121 -13.66 3.06 24.46
CA GLU A 121 -14.64 3.74 25.31
C GLU A 121 -14.28 5.23 25.48
N THR A 122 -13.01 5.59 25.60
CA THR A 122 -12.59 7.01 25.57
C THR A 122 -12.76 7.67 24.20
N LEU A 123 -12.84 6.88 23.13
CA LEU A 123 -13.15 7.32 21.77
C LEU A 123 -14.67 7.47 21.56
N LEU A 124 -15.50 7.54 22.61
CA LEU A 124 -16.92 7.98 22.55
C LEU A 124 -17.03 9.45 22.11
N ARG A 125 -16.57 9.73 20.90
CA ARG A 125 -17.07 10.78 20.04
C ARG A 125 -17.81 10.03 18.93
N ASP A 126 -19.13 10.07 19.03
CA ASP A 126 -20.08 9.38 18.17
C ASP A 126 -19.97 9.85 16.72
N PHE A 127 -19.03 9.26 16.00
CA PHE A 127 -19.25 8.92 14.61
C PHE A 127 -19.00 7.44 14.53
N THR A 128 -20.09 6.65 14.52
CA THR A 128 -20.09 5.40 13.77
C THR A 128 -19.70 5.75 12.33
N CYS A 129 -18.40 5.79 12.05
CA CYS A 129 -17.90 5.96 10.71
C CYS A 129 -18.21 4.64 10.00
N ARG A 130 -19.46 4.48 9.53
CA ARG A 130 -19.92 3.36 8.68
C ARG A 130 -18.92 3.10 7.56
N GLN A 131 -18.27 4.15 7.13
CA GLN A 131 -17.27 4.17 6.09
C GLN A 131 -15.89 3.57 6.50
N HIS A 132 -15.54 3.45 7.78
CA HIS A 132 -14.38 2.66 8.22
C HIS A 132 -14.70 1.16 8.20
N LEU A 133 -15.92 0.77 8.57
CA LEU A 133 -16.40 -0.61 8.45
C LEU A 133 -16.41 -1.05 6.98
N TYR A 134 -16.90 -0.22 6.06
CA TYR A 134 -16.85 -0.51 4.61
C TYR A 134 -15.42 -0.60 4.07
N ALA A 135 -14.47 0.20 4.60
CA ALA A 135 -13.07 0.10 4.19
C ALA A 135 -12.46 -1.24 4.63
N THR A 136 -12.65 -1.64 5.89
CA THR A 136 -12.19 -2.94 6.39
C THR A 136 -12.87 -4.11 5.66
N GLU A 137 -14.16 -3.97 5.31
CA GLU A 137 -14.87 -4.97 4.51
C GLU A 137 -14.25 -5.09 3.11
N LEU A 138 -14.00 -3.96 2.42
CA LEU A 138 -13.33 -3.92 1.11
C LEU A 138 -11.92 -4.54 1.17
N GLU A 139 -11.14 -4.24 2.20
CA GLU A 139 -9.81 -4.81 2.47
C GLU A 139 -9.88 -6.34 2.72
N SER A 140 -11.01 -6.83 3.26
CA SER A 140 -11.22 -8.24 3.58
C SER A 140 -11.79 -9.06 2.40
N LEU A 141 -12.38 -8.41 1.38
CA LEU A 141 -13.06 -9.10 0.26
C LEU A 141 -12.13 -10.01 -0.56
N ALA A 142 -10.83 -9.74 -0.54
CA ALA A 142 -9.85 -10.53 -1.27
C ALA A 142 -9.23 -11.67 -0.45
N MET A 143 -9.38 -11.67 0.89
CA MET A 143 -8.80 -12.73 1.73
C MET A 143 -9.44 -14.08 1.41
N GLY A 144 -8.62 -15.11 1.20
CA GLY A 144 -9.06 -16.46 0.83
C GLY A 144 -9.79 -16.55 -0.52
N LYS A 145 -9.80 -15.48 -1.33
CA LYS A 145 -10.53 -15.48 -2.60
C LYS A 145 -9.79 -16.35 -3.62
N ARG A 146 -10.54 -17.27 -4.22
CA ARG A 146 -10.06 -18.14 -5.32
C ARG A 146 -10.72 -17.72 -6.63
N PRO A 147 -10.00 -17.82 -7.76
CA PRO A 147 -10.55 -17.47 -9.05
C PRO A 147 -11.64 -18.46 -9.48
N ALA A 148 -12.54 -18.02 -10.34
CA ALA A 148 -13.52 -18.89 -10.98
C ALA A 148 -12.88 -19.77 -12.08
N ASP A 149 -11.88 -19.22 -12.77
CA ASP A 149 -11.09 -19.90 -13.80
C ASP A 149 -9.77 -20.42 -13.18
N PRO A 150 -9.46 -21.72 -13.25
CA PRO A 150 -8.20 -22.27 -12.75
C PRO A 150 -6.94 -21.65 -13.38
N GLU A 151 -7.01 -21.10 -14.60
CA GLU A 151 -5.86 -20.44 -15.24
C GLU A 151 -5.48 -19.12 -14.56
N ASP A 152 -6.41 -18.50 -13.84
CA ASP A 152 -6.15 -17.29 -13.06
C ASP A 152 -5.61 -17.60 -11.65
N LEU A 153 -5.36 -18.87 -11.33
CA LEU A 153 -4.83 -19.26 -10.03
C LEU A 153 -3.38 -18.82 -9.92
N VAL A 154 -3.06 -18.09 -8.84
CA VAL A 154 -1.67 -17.81 -8.48
C VAL A 154 -0.91 -19.14 -8.39
N PRO A 155 0.29 -19.28 -9.01
CA PRO A 155 1.05 -20.53 -8.94
C PRO A 155 1.55 -20.85 -7.53
N GLU A 156 1.61 -22.13 -7.18
CA GLU A 156 2.26 -22.56 -5.93
C GLU A 156 3.73 -22.14 -5.91
N GLY A 157 4.14 -21.57 -4.78
CA GLY A 157 5.48 -21.03 -4.61
C GLY A 157 5.73 -19.68 -5.30
N GLU A 158 4.72 -19.01 -5.81
CA GLU A 158 4.81 -17.57 -6.11
C GLU A 158 5.01 -16.77 -4.81
N PHE A 159 5.56 -15.56 -4.91
CA PHE A 159 5.74 -14.68 -3.76
C PHE A 159 4.97 -13.37 -3.91
N ILE A 160 4.61 -12.80 -2.76
CA ILE A 160 3.88 -11.55 -2.62
C ILE A 160 4.80 -10.54 -1.95
N LEU A 161 4.88 -9.33 -2.51
CA LEU A 161 5.49 -8.18 -1.84
C LEU A 161 4.42 -7.23 -1.33
N SER A 162 4.58 -6.73 -0.11
CA SER A 162 3.72 -5.67 0.44
C SER A 162 4.39 -4.30 0.28
N ILE A 163 3.74 -3.41 -0.46
CA ILE A 163 4.28 -2.11 -0.88
C ILE A 163 3.44 -0.99 -0.30
N ASN A 164 4.08 -0.14 0.51
CA ASN A 164 3.50 1.10 1.01
C ASN A 164 3.86 2.25 0.07
N VAL A 165 2.84 2.98 -0.38
CA VAL A 165 3.01 4.22 -1.15
C VAL A 165 2.58 5.38 -0.26
N VAL A 166 3.51 6.28 0.04
CA VAL A 166 3.27 7.47 0.86
C VAL A 166 2.60 8.56 0.02
N TYR A 167 1.96 9.51 0.68
CA TYR A 167 1.48 10.73 0.02
C TYR A 167 2.60 11.43 -0.76
N PRO A 168 2.26 12.18 -1.83
CA PRO A 168 3.24 12.95 -2.55
C PRO A 168 4.04 13.85 -1.60
N VAL A 169 5.33 14.01 -1.85
CA VAL A 169 6.27 14.77 -0.98
C VAL A 169 5.80 16.21 -0.75
N ILE A 170 5.05 16.77 -1.71
CA ILE A 170 4.41 18.09 -1.61
C ILE A 170 3.33 18.21 -0.51
N PHE A 171 2.79 17.11 0.01
CA PHE A 171 1.84 17.13 1.12
C PHE A 171 2.57 17.21 2.48
N GLU A 172 2.95 18.42 2.88
CA GLU A 172 3.73 18.68 4.10
C GLU A 172 3.15 18.09 5.39
N ARG A 173 1.82 17.92 5.47
CA ARG A 173 1.13 17.39 6.66
C ARG A 173 1.32 15.89 6.84
N PHE A 174 1.56 15.13 5.76
CA PHE A 174 1.56 13.66 5.76
C PHE A 174 2.86 13.03 5.28
N LYS A 175 3.84 13.85 4.89
CA LYS A 175 5.14 13.45 4.32
C LYS A 175 5.94 12.38 5.09
N HIS A 176 5.65 12.13 6.37
CA HIS A 176 6.47 11.24 7.22
C HIS A 176 5.71 10.24 8.09
N VAL A 177 4.37 10.17 8.05
CA VAL A 177 3.64 9.55 9.17
C VAL A 177 2.81 8.32 8.77
N ARG A 178 2.25 8.26 7.55
CA ARG A 178 1.35 7.16 7.15
C ARG A 178 1.43 6.85 5.66
N PRO A 179 1.37 5.56 5.26
CA PRO A 179 1.14 5.22 3.86
C PRO A 179 -0.20 5.81 3.41
N HIS A 180 -0.22 6.35 2.19
CA HIS A 180 -1.46 6.71 1.52
C HIS A 180 -2.23 5.45 1.09
N GLN A 181 -1.50 4.42 0.66
CA GLN A 181 -2.07 3.14 0.27
C GLN A 181 -1.05 2.01 0.47
N THR A 182 -1.54 0.80 0.72
CA THR A 182 -0.76 -0.43 0.74
C THR A 182 -1.29 -1.36 -0.36
N LEU A 183 -0.38 -1.78 -1.22
CA LEU A 183 -0.64 -2.66 -2.35
C LEU A 183 0.17 -3.95 -2.16
N GLN A 184 -0.43 -5.09 -2.50
CA GLN A 184 0.28 -6.35 -2.64
C GLN A 184 0.47 -6.65 -4.12
N VAL A 185 1.68 -7.04 -4.51
CA VAL A 185 2.03 -7.41 -5.88
C VAL A 185 2.65 -8.80 -5.90
N LEU A 186 2.48 -9.51 -7.03
CA LEU A 186 3.15 -10.78 -7.24
C LEU A 186 4.55 -10.55 -7.81
N GLY A 187 5.45 -11.49 -7.53
CA GLY A 187 6.80 -11.48 -8.10
C GLY A 187 6.86 -11.45 -9.62
N SER A 188 5.92 -12.15 -10.25
CA SER A 188 5.78 -12.23 -11.71
C SER A 188 5.20 -10.97 -12.37
N GLN A 189 4.61 -10.05 -11.61
CA GLN A 189 4.03 -8.83 -12.16
C GLN A 189 5.10 -7.83 -12.58
N LYS A 190 4.76 -7.01 -13.57
CA LYS A 190 5.62 -5.94 -14.08
C LYS A 190 5.51 -4.70 -13.21
N LEU A 191 6.53 -3.86 -13.23
CA LEU A 191 6.48 -2.56 -12.56
C LEU A 191 5.35 -1.67 -13.08
N THR A 192 4.95 -1.85 -14.35
CA THR A 192 3.80 -1.15 -14.94
C THR A 192 2.48 -1.47 -14.25
N ASP A 193 2.32 -2.69 -13.75
CA ASP A 193 1.09 -3.11 -13.06
C ASP A 193 0.94 -2.31 -11.76
N LEU A 194 2.03 -2.15 -11.00
CA LEU A 194 2.04 -1.29 -9.81
C LEU A 194 1.78 0.17 -10.16
N ARG A 195 2.43 0.73 -11.19
CA ARG A 195 2.20 2.11 -11.65
C ARG A 195 0.72 2.36 -11.96
N ASP A 196 0.07 1.41 -12.63
CA ASP A 196 -1.32 1.55 -13.03
C ASP A 196 -2.26 1.47 -11.82
N ALA A 197 -1.92 0.63 -10.82
CA ALA A 197 -2.68 0.47 -9.57
C ALA A 197 -2.51 1.62 -8.57
N ILE A 198 -1.42 2.39 -8.63
CA ILE A 198 -1.21 3.56 -7.76
C ILE A 198 -2.30 4.61 -8.03
N CYS A 199 -3.12 4.87 -7.01
CA CYS A 199 -4.12 5.93 -7.04
C CYS A 199 -3.57 7.23 -6.45
N CYS A 200 -3.12 8.15 -7.29
CA CYS A 200 -2.70 9.49 -6.89
C CYS A 200 -3.76 10.54 -7.27
N VAL A 201 -4.06 11.51 -6.40
CA VAL A 201 -5.00 12.59 -6.74
C VAL A 201 -4.50 13.44 -7.91
N SER A 202 -3.18 13.60 -8.07
CA SER A 202 -2.58 14.31 -9.19
C SER A 202 -2.90 13.64 -10.52
N ASP A 203 -3.09 12.32 -10.57
CA ASP A 203 -3.52 11.59 -11.78
C ASP A 203 -4.93 11.96 -12.22
N LEU A 204 -5.79 12.36 -11.27
CA LEU A 204 -7.19 12.70 -11.50
C LEU A 204 -7.39 14.19 -11.75
N GLN A 205 -6.42 15.02 -11.35
CA GLN A 205 -6.48 16.46 -11.46
C GLN A 205 -6.63 16.89 -12.93
N VAL A 206 -7.40 17.93 -13.18
CA VAL A 206 -7.48 18.60 -14.48
C VAL A 206 -6.59 19.83 -14.43
N SER A 207 -5.65 19.91 -15.36
CA SER A 207 -4.72 21.03 -15.44
C SER A 207 -5.25 22.13 -16.37
N GLY A 208 -5.18 23.38 -15.92
CA GLY A 208 -5.54 24.54 -16.73
C GLY A 208 -6.47 25.53 -16.02
N GLU A 209 -6.48 26.75 -16.54
CA GLU A 209 -7.32 27.85 -16.07
C GLU A 209 -8.55 27.97 -16.97
N PHE A 210 -9.74 28.01 -16.37
CA PHE A 210 -11.02 27.95 -17.09
C PHE A 210 -12.03 29.02 -16.65
N SER A 211 -11.61 30.10 -15.99
CA SER A 211 -12.55 31.15 -15.55
C SER A 211 -13.28 31.84 -16.70
N ARG A 212 -12.76 31.82 -17.93
CA ARG A 212 -13.44 32.40 -19.09
C ARG A 212 -14.41 31.44 -19.78
N SER A 213 -14.20 30.14 -19.61
CA SER A 213 -14.94 29.08 -20.29
C SER A 213 -15.00 27.84 -19.41
N PRO A 214 -15.69 27.91 -18.26
CA PRO A 214 -15.74 26.81 -17.30
C PRO A 214 -16.40 25.54 -17.87
N ASP A 215 -17.31 25.67 -18.85
CA ASP A 215 -17.93 24.54 -19.56
C ASP A 215 -16.97 23.83 -20.53
N MET A 216 -15.82 24.43 -20.82
CA MET A 216 -14.76 23.83 -21.65
C MET A 216 -13.71 23.11 -20.79
N ALA A 217 -13.88 23.06 -19.46
CA ALA A 217 -13.02 22.26 -18.61
C ALA A 217 -13.13 20.79 -19.04
N PRO A 218 -12.01 20.14 -19.42
CA PRO A 218 -12.07 18.82 -19.99
C PRO A 218 -12.46 17.76 -18.95
N GLU A 219 -13.07 16.69 -19.43
CA GLU A 219 -13.36 15.50 -18.63
C GLU A 219 -12.15 14.55 -18.53
N PHE A 220 -11.10 14.75 -19.34
CA PHE A 220 -9.90 13.90 -19.30
C PHE A 220 -9.11 14.16 -18.02
N ILE A 221 -8.50 13.10 -17.49
CA ILE A 221 -7.67 13.17 -16.29
C ILE A 221 -6.19 13.32 -16.66
N SER A 222 -5.39 13.94 -15.79
CA SER A 222 -3.95 14.15 -16.00
C SER A 222 -3.20 12.87 -16.40
N LYS A 223 -3.56 11.71 -15.84
CA LYS A 223 -2.90 10.41 -16.15
C LYS A 223 -2.97 10.04 -17.63
N ASP A 224 -4.00 10.48 -18.34
CA ASP A 224 -4.19 10.17 -19.77
C ASP A 224 -3.26 10.98 -20.67
N HIS A 225 -2.84 12.16 -20.22
CA HIS A 225 -1.96 13.07 -20.98
C HIS A 225 -0.50 12.99 -20.53
N TYR A 226 -0.27 12.92 -19.22
CA TYR A 226 1.05 12.92 -18.60
C TYR A 226 1.45 11.48 -18.24
N LYS A 227 1.71 10.68 -19.28
CA LYS A 227 1.96 9.24 -19.16
C LYS A 227 3.35 8.88 -18.63
N SER A 228 4.27 9.83 -18.55
CA SER A 228 5.65 9.57 -18.12
C SER A 228 5.70 9.28 -16.61
N ALA A 229 6.40 8.21 -16.24
CA ALA A 229 6.63 7.84 -14.84
C ALA A 229 7.97 7.12 -14.69
N THR A 230 8.55 7.15 -13.49
CA THR A 230 9.79 6.46 -13.15
C THR A 230 9.79 5.94 -11.72
N PHE A 231 10.27 4.71 -11.50
CA PHE A 231 10.66 4.22 -10.18
C PHE A 231 12.17 4.30 -10.07
N TYR A 232 12.69 4.78 -8.94
CA TYR A 232 14.12 4.73 -8.64
C TYR A 232 14.37 3.73 -7.52
N LEU A 233 14.98 2.59 -7.86
CA LEU A 233 15.25 1.48 -6.95
C LEU A 233 16.75 1.13 -7.04
N GLU A 234 17.46 1.15 -5.91
CA GLU A 234 18.86 0.70 -5.77
C GLU A 234 19.82 1.17 -6.89
N GLY A 235 19.76 2.46 -7.28
CA GLY A 235 20.65 3.04 -8.29
C GLY A 235 20.18 2.92 -9.73
N THR A 236 19.00 2.35 -9.97
CA THR A 236 18.40 2.18 -11.29
C THR A 236 17.09 2.95 -11.40
N PHE A 237 16.94 3.74 -12.47
CA PHE A 237 15.68 4.35 -12.88
C PHE A 237 14.93 3.42 -13.84
N TYR A 238 13.75 2.98 -13.43
CA TYR A 238 12.84 2.18 -14.23
C TYR A 238 11.79 3.12 -14.84
N ASN A 239 11.98 3.50 -16.11
CA ASN A 239 11.10 4.46 -16.80
C ASN A 239 9.95 3.72 -17.51
N ASP A 240 8.74 4.26 -17.43
CA ASP A 240 7.62 3.78 -18.24
C ASP A 240 7.79 4.29 -19.68
N MET A 241 8.00 3.37 -20.61
CA MET A 241 8.23 3.69 -22.02
C MET A 241 7.20 3.00 -22.93
N ARG A 242 6.04 2.59 -22.38
CA ARG A 242 4.98 1.88 -23.12
C ARG A 242 4.36 2.67 -24.25
N PHE A 243 4.37 4.00 -24.15
CA PHE A 243 3.71 4.88 -25.11
C PHE A 243 4.72 5.83 -25.77
N PRO A 244 4.58 6.15 -27.07
CA PRO A 244 5.48 7.06 -27.78
C PRO A 244 5.60 8.46 -27.15
N GLU A 245 4.59 8.90 -26.41
CA GLU A 245 4.54 10.18 -25.71
C GLU A 245 5.31 10.18 -24.38
N CYS A 246 5.72 9.00 -23.90
CA CYS A 246 6.49 8.89 -22.67
C CYS A 246 7.88 9.49 -22.84
N ARG A 247 8.28 10.29 -21.86
CA ARG A 247 9.60 10.91 -21.76
C ARG A 247 10.37 10.23 -20.64
N ASP A 248 11.68 10.11 -20.84
CA ASP A 248 12.58 9.66 -19.80
C ASP A 248 12.70 10.76 -18.72
N LEU A 249 11.98 10.59 -17.61
CA LEU A 249 12.00 11.52 -16.48
C LEU A 249 13.35 11.52 -15.74
N SER A 250 14.13 10.44 -15.88
CA SER A 250 15.42 10.30 -15.19
C SER A 250 16.55 11.05 -15.88
N GLN A 251 16.42 11.41 -17.16
CA GLN A 251 17.48 12.03 -17.96
C GLN A 251 18.08 13.27 -17.27
N THR A 252 17.24 14.21 -16.86
CA THR A 252 17.69 15.45 -16.20
C THR A 252 18.46 15.18 -14.92
N ILE A 253 18.01 14.20 -14.12
CA ILE A 253 18.65 13.82 -12.86
C ILE A 253 20.01 13.19 -13.13
N MET A 254 20.09 12.30 -14.13
CA MET A 254 21.34 11.66 -14.51
C MET A 254 22.38 12.65 -15.06
N GLU A 255 21.95 13.62 -15.87
CA GLU A 255 22.82 14.68 -16.39
C GLU A 255 23.34 15.58 -15.25
N TRP A 256 22.44 15.99 -14.36
CA TRP A 256 22.82 16.74 -13.17
C TRP A 256 23.84 15.97 -12.31
N ALA A 257 23.59 14.70 -12.03
CA ALA A 257 24.46 13.85 -11.21
C ALA A 257 25.86 13.68 -11.80
N LYS A 258 25.96 13.49 -13.12
CA LYS A 258 27.25 13.42 -13.84
C LYS A 258 28.09 14.69 -13.67
N SER A 259 27.46 15.85 -13.62
CA SER A 259 28.16 17.13 -13.44
C SER A 259 28.60 17.42 -12.00
N HIS A 260 28.21 16.58 -11.04
CA HIS A 260 28.46 16.76 -9.60
C HIS A 260 29.16 15.55 -8.94
N ASP A 261 29.87 14.74 -9.73
CA ASP A 261 30.64 13.57 -9.26
C ASP A 261 29.85 12.53 -8.45
N PHE A 262 28.54 12.41 -8.71
CA PHE A 262 27.72 11.33 -8.15
C PHE A 262 27.97 10.00 -8.90
N PRO A 263 27.70 8.85 -8.26
CA PRO A 263 27.76 7.54 -8.92
C PRO A 263 26.88 7.50 -10.18
N THR A 264 27.33 6.74 -11.17
CA THR A 264 26.57 6.50 -12.40
C THR A 264 25.29 5.72 -12.10
N PHE A 265 24.15 6.30 -12.44
CA PHE A 265 22.86 5.61 -12.40
C PHE A 265 22.63 4.74 -13.64
N GLN A 266 21.82 3.71 -13.46
CA GLN A 266 21.38 2.83 -14.55
C GLN A 266 19.94 3.17 -14.95
N THR A 267 19.54 2.76 -16.15
CA THR A 267 18.16 2.84 -16.61
C THR A 267 17.65 1.49 -17.12
N ALA A 268 16.37 1.25 -16.91
CA ALA A 268 15.63 0.09 -17.41
C ALA A 268 14.20 0.50 -17.73
N LYS A 269 13.46 -0.35 -18.46
CA LYS A 269 12.06 -0.09 -18.80
C LYS A 269 11.12 -0.81 -17.84
N MET A 270 10.06 -0.14 -17.38
CA MET A 270 9.06 -0.75 -16.49
C MET A 270 8.35 -1.93 -17.17
N GLU A 271 8.03 -1.81 -18.46
CA GLU A 271 7.25 -2.82 -19.19
C GLU A 271 8.04 -4.09 -19.54
N GLU A 272 9.35 -4.08 -19.29
CA GLU A 272 10.25 -5.22 -19.47
C GLU A 272 10.79 -5.76 -18.13
N THR A 273 10.43 -5.15 -16.99
CA THR A 273 10.95 -5.51 -15.67
C THR A 273 9.85 -6.04 -14.74
N THR A 274 10.05 -7.23 -14.19
CA THR A 274 9.17 -7.81 -13.14
C THR A 274 9.70 -7.55 -11.74
N PHE A 275 8.87 -7.73 -10.72
CA PHE A 275 9.32 -7.61 -9.33
C PHE A 275 10.40 -8.64 -8.96
N ARG A 276 10.39 -9.82 -9.62
CA ARG A 276 11.40 -10.86 -9.49
C ARG A 276 12.79 -10.41 -9.96
N ASP A 277 12.87 -9.50 -10.92
CA ASP A 277 14.14 -9.02 -11.50
C ASP A 277 14.82 -7.94 -10.63
N LEU A 278 14.15 -7.48 -9.58
CA LEU A 278 14.63 -6.35 -8.80
C LEU A 278 15.72 -6.76 -7.82
N LYS A 279 16.63 -5.83 -7.57
CA LYS A 279 17.53 -5.84 -6.41
C LYS A 279 17.08 -4.74 -5.46
N ILE A 280 16.69 -5.11 -4.24
CA ILE A 280 16.08 -4.19 -3.27
C ILE A 280 16.53 -4.50 -1.84
N LYS A 281 16.36 -3.51 -1.00
CA LYS A 281 16.23 -3.58 0.46
C LYS A 281 14.75 -3.55 0.86
N ILE A 282 14.34 -4.46 1.74
CA ILE A 282 13.06 -4.41 2.44
C ILE A 282 13.15 -3.37 3.57
N GLY A 283 12.10 -2.60 3.80
CA GLY A 283 12.02 -1.54 4.81
C GLY A 283 12.72 -0.23 4.42
N TYR A 284 13.24 -0.12 3.20
CA TYR A 284 13.97 1.06 2.72
C TYR A 284 13.10 1.96 1.83
N PRO A 285 13.20 3.29 1.94
CA PRO A 285 12.44 4.21 1.11
C PRO A 285 13.04 4.35 -0.30
N TYR A 286 12.20 4.13 -1.30
CA TYR A 286 12.47 4.39 -2.72
C TYR A 286 11.60 5.53 -3.24
N LEU A 287 11.86 5.95 -4.48
CA LEU A 287 11.13 7.03 -5.13
C LEU A 287 10.28 6.48 -6.29
N TYR A 288 9.04 6.94 -6.36
CA TYR A 288 8.19 6.87 -7.54
C TYR A 288 7.86 8.30 -7.96
N CYS A 289 8.13 8.67 -9.20
CA CYS A 289 7.77 9.98 -9.75
C CYS A 289 6.91 9.80 -10.99
N HIS A 290 5.79 10.53 -11.06
CA HIS A 290 4.94 10.57 -12.25
C HIS A 290 4.57 12.00 -12.61
N GLN A 291 4.18 12.22 -13.87
CA GLN A 291 3.85 13.54 -14.43
C GLN A 291 5.00 14.55 -14.47
N GLY A 292 6.20 14.17 -14.01
CA GLY A 292 7.42 14.97 -14.05
C GLY A 292 7.83 15.55 -12.69
N ASP A 293 6.88 15.75 -11.78
CA ASP A 293 7.13 16.40 -10.48
C ASP A 293 6.31 15.81 -9.31
N CYS A 294 5.40 14.87 -9.56
CA CYS A 294 4.63 14.24 -8.49
C CYS A 294 5.42 13.06 -7.90
N GLU A 295 6.20 13.35 -6.85
CA GLU A 295 7.09 12.41 -6.18
C GLU A 295 6.42 11.72 -4.99
N HIS A 296 6.54 10.40 -4.91
CA HIS A 296 6.07 9.56 -3.82
C HIS A 296 7.21 8.73 -3.26
N VAL A 297 7.23 8.59 -1.93
CA VAL A 297 8.06 7.56 -1.30
C VAL A 297 7.33 6.21 -1.39
N VAL A 298 8.04 5.20 -1.85
CA VAL A 298 7.57 3.81 -1.94
C VAL A 298 8.45 2.93 -1.08
N ILE A 299 7.84 2.15 -0.19
CA ILE A 299 8.55 1.27 0.74
C ILE A 299 8.04 -0.15 0.55
N ILE A 300 8.93 -1.05 0.15
CA ILE A 300 8.63 -2.48 0.13
C ILE A 300 8.85 -2.97 1.56
N THR A 301 7.76 -3.27 2.26
CA THR A 301 7.76 -3.54 3.70
C THR A 301 7.91 -5.02 4.06
N ASP A 302 7.50 -5.90 3.15
CA ASP A 302 7.49 -7.33 3.39
C ASP A 302 7.61 -8.11 2.08
N ILE A 303 8.18 -9.30 2.16
CA ILE A 303 8.25 -10.29 1.08
C ILE A 303 8.02 -11.67 1.68
N ARG A 304 7.09 -12.43 1.11
CA ARG A 304 6.76 -13.78 1.58
C ARG A 304 6.20 -14.64 0.46
N MET A 305 6.21 -15.97 0.65
CA MET A 305 5.52 -16.88 -0.24
C MET A 305 4.00 -16.74 -0.09
N ALA A 306 3.27 -16.95 -1.20
CA ALA A 306 1.82 -17.01 -1.18
C ALA A 306 1.36 -18.20 -0.34
N HIS A 307 0.37 -17.97 0.52
CA HIS A 307 -0.25 -18.93 1.41
C HIS A 307 -1.65 -19.28 0.90
N ARG A 308 -2.18 -20.45 1.28
CA ARG A 308 -3.50 -20.93 0.86
C ARG A 308 -4.68 -20.02 1.26
N ASP A 309 -4.48 -19.21 2.29
CA ASP A 309 -5.46 -18.26 2.83
C ASP A 309 -5.36 -16.86 2.20
N ASP A 310 -4.39 -16.63 1.32
CA ASP A 310 -4.28 -15.38 0.58
C ASP A 310 -5.35 -15.29 -0.51
N CYS A 311 -5.42 -14.11 -1.13
CA CYS A 311 -6.02 -13.99 -2.45
C CYS A 311 -5.20 -14.82 -3.44
N LEU A 312 -5.81 -15.86 -4.02
CA LEU A 312 -5.20 -16.73 -5.03
C LEU A 312 -5.70 -16.42 -6.45
N ASP A 313 -6.52 -15.39 -6.63
CA ASP A 313 -6.96 -14.90 -7.94
C ASP A 313 -5.95 -13.87 -8.46
N HIS A 314 -5.15 -14.28 -9.44
CA HIS A 314 -4.11 -13.48 -10.08
C HIS A 314 -4.66 -12.15 -10.64
N LYS A 315 -5.90 -12.12 -11.13
CA LYS A 315 -6.49 -10.91 -11.77
C LYS A 315 -6.78 -9.79 -10.78
N LEU A 316 -6.77 -10.07 -9.48
CA LEU A 316 -7.01 -9.07 -8.43
C LEU A 316 -5.73 -8.36 -8.00
N PHE A 317 -4.55 -8.84 -8.44
CA PHE A 317 -3.28 -8.17 -8.19
C PHE A 317 -3.00 -7.12 -9.28
N PRO A 318 -2.38 -5.97 -8.95
CA PRO A 318 -1.99 -5.53 -7.62
C PRO A 318 -3.18 -5.31 -6.69
N LEU A 319 -3.12 -5.94 -5.51
CA LEU A 319 -4.22 -5.99 -4.58
C LEU A 319 -4.13 -4.83 -3.59
N LEU A 320 -5.11 -3.93 -3.60
CA LEU A 320 -5.22 -2.84 -2.62
C LEU A 320 -5.68 -3.40 -1.27
N THR A 321 -4.77 -3.41 -0.29
CA THR A 321 -5.01 -3.94 1.07
C THR A 321 -5.22 -2.85 2.11
N TYR A 322 -4.88 -1.60 1.77
CA TYR A 322 -5.14 -0.44 2.61
C TYR A 322 -5.19 0.83 1.77
N LYS A 323 -6.10 1.75 2.11
CA LYS A 323 -6.12 3.13 1.59
C LYS A 323 -6.46 4.12 2.70
N HIS A 324 -5.61 5.13 2.88
CA HIS A 324 -5.85 6.18 3.86
C HIS A 324 -7.01 7.06 3.43
N ARG A 325 -8.02 7.13 4.30
CA ARG A 325 -9.21 7.94 4.09
C ARG A 325 -8.92 9.43 4.22
N VAL A 326 -9.22 10.20 3.19
CA VAL A 326 -9.14 11.67 3.19
C VAL A 326 -10.52 12.27 3.45
N MET A 327 -10.57 13.30 4.31
CA MET A 327 -11.80 14.04 4.55
C MET A 327 -12.16 14.88 3.32
N THR A 328 -13.43 14.80 2.90
CA THR A 328 -13.91 15.54 1.72
C THR A 328 -13.91 17.05 1.97
N ARG A 329 -13.48 17.82 0.97
CA ARG A 329 -13.46 19.28 0.99
C ARG A 329 -14.76 19.84 0.44
N LYS A 330 -15.64 20.28 1.34
CA LYS A 330 -16.93 20.90 0.96
C LYS A 330 -16.75 22.35 0.54
N CYS A 331 -17.69 22.83 -0.28
CA CYS A 331 -17.78 24.21 -0.74
C CYS A 331 -17.72 25.20 0.44
N ALA A 332 -16.95 26.27 0.29
CA ALA A 332 -16.78 27.31 1.30
C ALA A 332 -18.03 28.18 1.50
N VAL A 333 -18.97 28.18 0.53
CA VAL A 333 -20.20 28.97 0.60
C VAL A 333 -21.35 28.16 1.19
N CYS A 334 -21.70 27.04 0.57
CA CYS A 334 -22.88 26.28 1.00
C CYS A 334 -22.57 25.25 2.08
N HIS A 335 -21.31 24.79 2.22
CA HIS A 335 -20.91 23.71 3.13
C HIS A 335 -21.67 22.38 2.97
N LEU A 336 -22.40 22.21 1.87
CA LEU A 336 -23.21 21.03 1.56
C LEU A 336 -22.51 20.11 0.57
N TYR A 337 -22.18 20.65 -0.61
CA TYR A 337 -21.63 19.88 -1.72
C TYR A 337 -20.11 19.85 -1.72
N ILE A 338 -19.54 18.77 -2.28
CA ILE A 338 -18.08 18.64 -2.51
C ILE A 338 -17.65 19.72 -3.49
N SER A 339 -16.48 20.30 -3.23
CA SER A 339 -15.91 21.34 -4.08
C SER A 339 -15.45 20.76 -5.41
N ARG A 340 -15.61 21.53 -6.48
CA ARG A 340 -15.19 21.21 -7.85
C ARG A 340 -14.35 22.30 -8.50
N TRP A 341 -14.27 23.47 -7.87
CA TRP A 341 -13.52 24.61 -8.37
C TRP A 341 -12.69 25.22 -7.25
N ILE A 342 -11.47 25.62 -7.58
CA ILE A 342 -10.66 26.54 -6.79
C ILE A 342 -10.58 27.86 -7.57
N THR A 343 -10.87 28.97 -6.90
CA THR A 343 -10.56 30.29 -7.43
C THR A 343 -9.37 30.91 -6.72
N THR A 344 -8.64 31.76 -7.45
CA THR A 344 -7.57 32.61 -6.90
C THR A 344 -7.70 34.04 -7.40
N ASN A 345 -7.13 34.99 -6.65
CA ASN A 345 -7.27 36.43 -6.92
C ASN A 345 -8.74 36.86 -7.05
N ASP A 346 -9.59 36.28 -6.21
CA ASP A 346 -11.04 36.38 -6.34
C ASP A 346 -11.62 37.34 -5.31
N SER A 347 -11.99 38.54 -5.78
CA SER A 347 -12.57 39.58 -4.92
C SER A 347 -13.97 39.27 -4.37
N LEU A 348 -14.67 38.29 -4.96
CA LEU A 348 -16.00 37.86 -4.52
C LEU A 348 -15.92 36.73 -3.48
N ALA A 349 -14.78 36.05 -3.39
CA ALA A 349 -14.58 34.95 -2.48
C ALA A 349 -14.28 35.41 -1.03
N PRO A 350 -14.71 34.63 -0.02
CA PRO A 350 -14.42 34.93 1.39
C PRO A 350 -12.95 34.70 1.79
N MET A 351 -12.15 34.03 0.95
CA MET A 351 -10.75 33.70 1.18
C MET A 351 -10.03 33.52 -0.16
N ASP A 352 -8.70 33.47 -0.15
CA ASP A 352 -7.88 33.24 -1.35
C ASP A 352 -6.73 32.27 -1.02
N PRO A 353 -6.62 31.10 -1.68
CA PRO A 353 -7.59 30.51 -2.61
C PRO A 353 -8.91 30.09 -1.94
N CYS A 354 -10.01 30.03 -2.70
CA CYS A 354 -11.31 29.56 -2.21
C CYS A 354 -11.87 28.40 -3.02
N MET A 355 -12.54 27.47 -2.34
CA MET A 355 -13.14 26.27 -2.93
C MET A 355 -14.66 26.38 -3.04
N PHE A 356 -15.19 26.05 -4.23
CA PHE A 356 -16.62 26.12 -4.53
C PHE A 356 -17.13 24.81 -5.11
N CYS A 357 -18.37 24.44 -4.81
CA CYS A 357 -19.08 23.46 -5.63
C CYS A 357 -19.53 24.11 -6.96
N GLU A 358 -19.89 23.29 -7.95
CA GLU A 358 -20.32 23.75 -9.27
C GLU A 358 -21.37 24.86 -9.19
N LEU A 359 -22.45 24.64 -8.42
CA LEU A 359 -23.57 25.58 -8.35
C LEU A 359 -23.17 26.93 -7.75
N CYS A 360 -22.48 26.93 -6.60
CA CYS A 360 -22.05 28.17 -5.95
C CYS A 360 -21.01 28.92 -6.80
N PHE A 361 -20.13 28.19 -7.47
CA PHE A 361 -19.16 28.77 -8.40
C PHE A 361 -19.88 29.55 -9.51
N ARG A 362 -20.88 28.93 -10.16
CA ARG A 362 -21.64 29.58 -11.24
C ARG A 362 -22.44 30.78 -10.75
N MET A 363 -23.17 30.62 -9.65
CA MET A 363 -24.05 31.68 -9.12
C MET A 363 -23.30 32.92 -8.63
N LEU A 364 -22.09 32.75 -8.08
CA LEU A 364 -21.33 33.88 -7.53
C LEU A 364 -20.55 34.62 -8.62
N HIS A 365 -20.04 33.90 -9.62
CA HIS A 365 -19.02 34.43 -10.52
C HIS A 365 -19.51 34.71 -11.95
N TYR A 366 -20.73 34.31 -12.31
CA TYR A 366 -21.27 34.51 -13.66
C TYR A 366 -22.71 35.03 -13.62
N ASP A 367 -23.05 35.87 -14.60
CA ASP A 367 -24.42 36.33 -14.80
C ASP A 367 -25.29 35.24 -15.47
N ALA A 368 -26.58 35.53 -15.66
CA ALA A 368 -27.51 34.61 -16.29
C ALA A 368 -27.20 34.33 -17.78
N GLN A 369 -26.35 35.12 -18.41
CA GLN A 369 -25.86 34.95 -19.78
C GLN A 369 -24.52 34.21 -19.84
N GLY A 370 -23.93 33.86 -18.68
CA GLY A 370 -22.64 33.19 -18.57
C GLY A 370 -21.44 34.14 -18.66
N ASN A 371 -21.64 35.46 -18.56
CA ASN A 371 -20.54 36.41 -18.52
C ASN A 371 -19.95 36.48 -17.11
N LYS A 372 -18.62 36.57 -17.06
CA LYS A 372 -17.85 36.62 -15.83
C LYS A 372 -18.07 37.95 -15.07
N LEU A 373 -18.34 37.86 -13.76
CA LEU A 373 -18.71 38.98 -12.87
C LEU A 373 -17.53 39.57 -12.07
N GLY A 374 -16.30 39.36 -12.50
CA GLY A 374 -15.10 39.91 -11.86
C GLY A 374 -13.81 39.36 -12.44
N ASP A 375 -12.68 39.89 -11.97
CA ASP A 375 -11.36 39.35 -12.30
C ASP A 375 -10.96 38.33 -11.23
N PHE A 376 -10.83 37.07 -11.65
CA PHE A 376 -10.39 35.93 -10.85
C PHE A 376 -9.81 34.86 -11.78
N LEU A 377 -9.07 33.89 -11.26
CA LEU A 377 -8.70 32.68 -12.01
C LEU A 377 -9.47 31.50 -11.42
N ALA A 378 -9.87 30.54 -12.26
CA ALA A 378 -10.61 29.36 -11.81
C ALA A 378 -9.98 28.08 -12.36
N PHE A 379 -9.76 27.13 -11.46
CA PHE A 379 -9.13 25.85 -11.72
C PHE A 379 -10.08 24.74 -11.27
N PRO A 380 -10.33 23.71 -12.09
CA PRO A 380 -11.04 22.53 -11.63
C PRO A 380 -10.32 21.94 -10.42
N PHE A 381 -11.09 21.41 -9.48
CA PHE A 381 -10.58 20.83 -8.26
C PHE A 381 -11.12 19.43 -8.09
N VAL A 382 -10.21 18.51 -7.82
CA VAL A 382 -10.52 17.11 -7.58
C VAL A 382 -10.30 16.79 -6.11
N ASP A 383 -11.40 16.55 -5.40
CA ASP A 383 -11.34 16.22 -3.99
C ASP A 383 -10.82 14.80 -3.79
N ALA A 384 -9.65 14.65 -3.16
CA ALA A 384 -9.08 13.34 -2.84
C ALA A 384 -10.03 12.47 -2.00
N GLY A 385 -10.86 13.08 -1.15
CA GLY A 385 -11.85 12.38 -0.34
C GLY A 385 -13.04 11.81 -1.13
N ALA A 386 -13.26 12.25 -2.37
CA ALA A 386 -14.30 11.71 -3.23
C ALA A 386 -13.96 10.27 -3.71
N PHE A 387 -12.68 9.89 -3.67
CA PHE A 387 -12.17 8.58 -4.09
C PHE A 387 -11.76 7.70 -2.89
N ASN A 388 -12.35 7.96 -1.72
CA ASN A 388 -12.14 7.12 -0.53
C ASN A 388 -12.54 5.66 -0.77
#